data_AF-A0AAF0PR38-F1
#
_entry.id   AF-A0AAF0PR38-F1
#
_cell.length_a   1.000
_cell.length_b   1.000
_cell.length_c   1.000
_cell.angle_alpha   90.00
_cell.angle_beta   90.00
_cell.angle_gamma   90.00
#
_symmetry.space_group_name_H-M   'P 1'
#
loop_
_entity.id
_entity.type
_entity.pdbx_description
1 polymer ?
#
loop_
_entity_poly.entity_id
_entity_poly.type
_entity_poly.pdbx_seq_one_letter_code
_entity_poly.pdbx_strand_id
1 'polypeptide(L)'
;MQPAAIFNPSTKEVRLLPSSYEGKCWNTFSFGFELEENKYKVLRTAYHPRERLTKYWVFTLGIDISWRDTQNIFPCIPYSMPSVCTNGVIYQSAMADYIYSCI
;
A
#
# COMPACT_ATOMS: atom_id res chain seq x y z
N MET A 1 -7.14 9.19 12.94
CA MET A 1 -5.78 8.97 12.42
C MET A 1 -5.55 10.05 11.36
N GLN A 2 -4.39 10.72 11.35
CA GLN A 2 -4.08 11.69 10.29
C GLN A 2 -3.92 10.96 8.95
N PRO A 3 -4.32 11.55 7.82
CA PRO A 3 -4.13 10.93 6.51
C PRO A 3 -2.65 10.76 6.20
N ALA A 4 -2.30 9.68 5.49
CA ALA A 4 -0.96 9.52 4.96
C ALA A 4 -0.66 10.61 3.93
N ALA A 5 0.61 10.95 3.76
CA ALA A 5 1.04 12.00 2.83
C ALA A 5 2.16 11.49 1.93
N ILE A 6 2.16 11.95 0.68
CA ILE A 6 3.26 11.82 -0.25
C ILE A 6 4.03 13.13 -0.24
N PHE A 7 5.34 13.04 -0.06
CA PHE A 7 6.24 14.18 -0.11
C PHE A 7 7.17 14.06 -1.31
N ASN A 8 7.18 15.09 -2.16
CA ASN A 8 8.16 15.21 -3.23
C ASN A 8 9.39 15.99 -2.72
N PRO A 9 10.56 15.34 -2.53
CA PRO A 9 11.73 16.01 -1.98
C PRO A 9 12.34 17.05 -2.92
N SER A 10 12.12 16.93 -4.23
CA SER A 10 12.65 17.86 -5.23
C SER A 10 11.84 19.15 -5.34
N THR A 11 10.50 19.07 -5.27
CA THR A 11 9.61 20.25 -5.39
C THR A 11 9.12 20.77 -4.05
N LYS A 12 9.33 20.02 -2.95
CA LYS A 12 8.78 20.28 -1.61
C LYS A 12 7.25 20.23 -1.53
N GLU A 13 6.59 19.74 -2.57
CA GLU A 13 5.14 19.53 -2.56
C GLU A 13 4.75 18.38 -1.64
N VAL A 14 3.69 18.59 -0.88
CA VAL A 14 3.04 17.55 -0.06
C VAL A 14 1.65 17.32 -0.62
N ARG A 15 1.30 16.06 -0.88
CA ARG A 15 -0.05 15.63 -1.26
C ARG A 15 -0.61 14.70 -0.21
N LEU A 16 -1.77 15.06 0.33
CA LEU A 16 -2.49 14.20 1.27
C LEU A 16 -3.19 13.09 0.51
N LEU A 17 -3.08 11.87 1.01
CA LEU A 17 -3.84 10.73 0.52
C LEU A 17 -5.25 10.73 1.13
N PRO A 18 -6.25 10.16 0.43
CA PRO A 18 -7.60 10.05 0.97
C PRO A 18 -7.59 9.37 2.34
N SER A 19 -8.49 9.77 3.24
CA SER A 19 -8.65 9.05 4.50
C SER A 19 -9.21 7.65 4.23
N SER A 20 -8.72 6.68 4.99
CA SER A 20 -9.29 5.34 5.05
C SER A 20 -9.60 5.07 6.52
N TYR A 21 -10.87 5.19 6.89
CA TYR A 21 -11.29 4.89 8.25
C TYR A 21 -11.55 3.39 8.39
N GLU A 22 -10.61 2.67 8.96
CA GLU A 22 -10.73 1.22 9.18
C GLU A 22 -10.35 0.81 10.60
N GLY A 23 -10.93 1.51 11.58
CA GLY A 23 -10.74 1.18 13.00
C GLY A 23 -9.26 1.08 13.40
N LYS A 24 -8.95 0.11 14.26
CA LYS A 24 -7.57 -0.17 14.71
C LYS A 24 -6.92 -1.20 13.77
N CYS A 25 -6.20 -0.74 12.75
CA CYS A 25 -5.37 -1.53 11.85
C CYS A 25 -3.92 -1.01 11.80
N TRP A 26 -2.96 -1.88 11.47
CA TRP A 26 -1.58 -1.46 11.18
C TRP A 26 -1.45 -1.21 9.69
N ASN A 27 -1.00 0.00 9.33
CA ASN A 27 -0.94 0.43 7.94
C ASN A 27 0.52 0.61 7.48
N THR A 28 0.84 0.09 6.30
CA THR A 28 2.04 0.43 5.55
C THR A 28 1.67 0.92 4.16
N PHE A 29 2.53 1.74 3.57
CA PHE A 29 2.31 2.34 2.25
C PHE A 29 3.50 2.04 1.36
N SER A 30 3.21 1.65 0.13
CA SER A 30 4.18 1.39 -0.93
C SER A 30 3.91 2.31 -2.10
N PHE A 31 4.96 2.92 -2.65
CA PHE A 31 4.87 3.86 -3.75
C PHE A 31 5.51 3.25 -4.99
N GLY A 32 4.79 3.29 -6.12
CA GLY A 32 5.25 2.69 -7.37
C GLY A 32 4.97 3.59 -8.57
N PHE A 33 5.80 3.45 -9.59
CA PHE A 33 5.65 4.12 -10.87
C PHE A 33 5.47 3.08 -11.98
N GLU A 34 4.39 3.23 -12.74
CA GLU A 34 4.10 2.43 -13.92
C GLU A 34 4.50 3.22 -15.16
N LEU A 35 5.51 2.72 -15.86
CA LEU A 35 6.12 3.41 -17.00
C LEU A 35 5.18 3.48 -18.21
N GLU A 36 4.48 2.38 -18.52
CA GLU A 36 3.64 2.27 -19.71
C GLU A 36 2.52 3.32 -19.74
N GLU A 37 1.86 3.52 -18.59
CA GLU A 37 0.77 4.47 -18.47
C GLU A 37 1.21 5.82 -17.88
N ASN A 38 2.50 5.97 -17.53
CA ASN A 38 3.07 7.14 -16.85
C ASN A 38 2.29 7.52 -15.58
N LYS A 39 1.99 6.53 -14.73
CA LYS A 39 1.13 6.68 -13.54
C LYS A 39 1.87 6.32 -12.28
N TYR A 40 1.60 7.06 -11.22
CA TYR A 40 2.04 6.71 -9.87
C TYR A 40 0.91 6.01 -9.12
N LYS A 41 1.23 4.87 -8.52
CA LYS A 41 0.31 4.07 -7.71
C LYS A 41 0.82 4.03 -6.27
N VAL A 42 -0.12 4.11 -5.34
CA VAL A 42 0.13 3.88 -3.92
C VAL A 42 -0.63 2.62 -3.52
N LEU A 43 0.07 1.65 -2.97
CA LEU A 43 -0.52 0.49 -2.34
C LEU A 43 -0.55 0.72 -0.83
N ARG A 44 -1.75 0.77 -0.27
CA ARG A 44 -2.00 0.71 1.17
C ARG A 44 -2.18 -0.74 1.57
N THR A 45 -1.42 -1.17 2.55
CA THR A 45 -1.52 -2.51 3.14
C THR A 45 -1.98 -2.34 4.58
N ALA A 46 -3.14 -2.91 4.93
CA ALA A 46 -3.69 -2.81 6.28
C ALA A 46 -3.84 -4.20 6.91
N TYR A 47 -3.15 -4.42 8.03
CA TYR A 47 -3.34 -5.60 8.86
C TYR A 47 -4.41 -5.36 9.90
N HIS A 48 -5.36 -6.29 9.99
CA HIS A 48 -6.47 -6.30 10.93
C HIS A 48 -6.19 -7.35 12.02
N PRO A 49 -5.67 -6.99 13.21
CA PRO A 49 -5.24 -7.97 14.21
C PRO A 49 -6.37 -8.87 14.73
N ARG A 50 -7.61 -8.37 14.71
CA ARG A 50 -8.81 -9.13 15.11
C ARG A 50 -9.16 -10.22 14.12
N GLU A 51 -9.07 -9.90 12.83
CA GLU A 51 -9.40 -10.80 11.73
C GLU A 51 -8.19 -11.65 11.30
N ARG A 52 -6.98 -11.32 11.81
CA ARG A 52 -5.69 -11.95 11.45
C ARG A 52 -5.46 -12.00 9.94
N LEU A 53 -5.82 -10.92 9.27
CA LEU A 53 -5.67 -10.81 7.82
C LEU A 53 -5.16 -9.43 7.43
N THR A 54 -4.58 -9.39 6.25
CA THR A 54 -4.11 -8.21 5.56
C THR A 54 -4.99 -7.96 4.35
N LYS A 55 -5.40 -6.71 4.19
CA LYS A 55 -6.17 -6.22 3.04
C LYS A 55 -5.35 -5.16 2.32
N TYR A 56 -5.66 -4.98 1.04
CA TYR A 56 -4.90 -4.12 0.14
C TYR A 56 -5.80 -3.16 -0.61
N TRP A 57 -5.40 -1.90 -0.65
CA TRP A 57 -6.03 -0.86 -1.44
C TRP A 57 -5.03 -0.18 -2.35
N VAL A 58 -5.48 0.20 -3.54
CA VAL A 58 -4.68 0.96 -4.49
C VAL A 58 -5.25 2.35 -4.68
N PHE A 59 -4.37 3.33 -4.81
CA PHE A 59 -4.70 4.70 -5.18
C PHE A 59 -3.77 5.17 -6.29
N THR A 60 -4.34 5.62 -7.40
CA THR A 60 -3.62 6.11 -8.58
C THR A 60 -3.63 7.63 -8.56
N LEU A 61 -2.45 8.24 -8.45
CA LEU A 61 -2.33 9.69 -8.35
C LEU A 61 -2.91 10.39 -9.58
N GLY A 62 -3.72 11.43 -9.33
CA GLY A 62 -4.32 12.25 -10.38
C GLY A 62 -5.48 11.59 -11.13
N ILE A 63 -5.85 10.37 -10.77
CA ILE A 63 -6.95 9.62 -11.39
C ILE A 63 -7.99 9.24 -10.35
N ASP A 64 -7.58 8.61 -9.26
CA ASP A 64 -8.50 8.13 -8.25
C ASP A 64 -8.89 9.27 -7.30
N ILE A 65 -10.16 9.29 -6.89
CA ILE A 65 -10.70 10.21 -5.86
C ILE A 65 -10.59 9.57 -4.47
N SER A 66 -10.71 8.24 -4.40
CA SER A 66 -10.69 7.44 -3.18
C SER A 66 -9.88 6.16 -3.36
N TRP A 67 -9.56 5.50 -2.25
CA TRP A 67 -8.94 4.18 -2.26
C TRP A 67 -9.83 3.15 -2.96
N ARG A 68 -9.24 2.35 -3.86
CA ARG A 68 -9.91 1.21 -4.47
C ARG A 68 -9.49 -0.07 -3.76
N ASP A 69 -10.48 -0.84 -3.31
CA ASP A 69 -10.24 -2.17 -2.75
C ASP A 69 -9.78 -3.11 -3.86
N THR A 70 -8.71 -3.85 -3.61
CA THR A 70 -8.19 -4.84 -4.56
C THR A 70 -8.88 -6.21 -4.43
N GLN A 71 -9.73 -6.38 -3.41
CA GLN A 71 -10.36 -7.63 -2.99
C GLN A 71 -9.38 -8.73 -2.57
N ASN A 72 -8.08 -8.42 -2.54
CA ASN A 72 -7.04 -9.34 -2.11
C ASN A 72 -6.98 -9.39 -0.59
N ILE A 73 -6.87 -10.62 -0.08
CA ILE A 73 -6.70 -10.90 1.34
C ILE A 73 -5.47 -11.78 1.49
N PHE A 74 -4.60 -11.45 2.44
CA PHE A 74 -3.43 -12.25 2.79
C PHE A 74 -3.49 -12.60 4.28
N PRO A 75 -3.41 -13.89 4.69
CA PRO A 75 -3.72 -14.34 6.05
C PRO A 75 -2.60 -14.06 7.07
N CYS A 76 -1.76 -13.06 6.81
CA CYS A 76 -0.51 -12.84 7.55
C CYS A 76 -0.19 -11.35 7.71
N ILE A 77 0.62 -11.06 8.73
CA ILE A 77 1.11 -9.73 9.08
C ILE A 77 2.05 -9.23 7.97
N PRO A 78 1.80 -8.04 7.41
CA PRO A 78 2.64 -7.49 6.37
C PRO A 78 3.96 -7.06 7.00
N TYR A 79 5.07 -7.40 6.35
CA TYR A 79 6.38 -6.91 6.76
C TYR A 79 6.52 -5.43 6.41
N SER A 80 7.02 -4.62 7.35
CA SER A 80 7.28 -3.19 7.15
C SER A 80 8.58 -2.91 6.38
N MET A 81 8.99 -3.82 5.51
CA MET A 81 10.18 -3.63 4.69
C MET A 81 9.86 -2.74 3.47
N PRO A 82 10.88 -2.06 2.90
CA PRO A 82 10.70 -1.33 1.66
C PRO A 82 10.15 -2.25 0.56
N SER A 83 9.22 -1.71 -0.21
CA SER A 83 8.75 -2.32 -1.45
C SER A 83 9.54 -1.81 -2.64
N VAL A 84 9.54 -2.60 -3.71
CA VAL A 84 10.11 -2.24 -5.00
C VAL A 84 9.00 -2.22 -6.03
N CYS A 85 8.98 -1.21 -6.89
CA CYS A 85 8.09 -1.18 -8.04
C CYS A 85 8.90 -1.35 -9.32
N THR A 86 8.57 -2.37 -10.10
CA THR A 86 9.19 -2.64 -11.40
C THR A 86 8.10 -3.10 -12.37
N ASN A 87 8.13 -2.57 -13.61
CA ASN A 87 7.12 -2.82 -14.64
C ASN A 87 5.66 -2.64 -14.14
N GLY A 88 5.40 -1.61 -13.35
CA GLY A 88 4.06 -1.31 -12.83
C GLY A 88 3.56 -2.25 -11.71
N VAL A 89 4.34 -3.28 -11.35
CA VAL A 89 4.03 -4.22 -10.27
C VAL A 89 4.77 -3.81 -8.99
N ILE A 90 4.07 -3.84 -7.85
CA ILE A 90 4.65 -3.56 -6.53
C ILE A 90 4.95 -4.88 -5.84
N TYR A 91 6.23 -5.10 -5.54
CA TYR A 91 6.73 -6.25 -4.79
C TYR A 91 7.03 -5.82 -3.35
N GLN A 92 6.51 -6.56 -2.38
CA GLN A 92 6.78 -6.35 -0.96
C GLN A 92 7.82 -7.35 -0.50
N SER A 93 8.85 -6.87 0.22
CA SER A 93 9.83 -7.77 0.81
C SER A 93 9.21 -8.51 1.99
N ALA A 94 9.49 -9.80 2.09
CA ALA A 94 8.98 -10.67 3.15
C ALA A 94 9.95 -11.84 3.40
N MET A 95 9.89 -12.44 4.59
CA MET A 95 10.70 -13.62 4.90
C MET A 95 10.06 -14.87 4.29
N ALA A 96 10.88 -15.71 3.67
CA ALA A 96 10.38 -16.87 2.91
C ALA A 96 9.67 -17.89 3.79
N ASP A 97 10.25 -18.23 4.95
CA ASP A 97 9.67 -19.10 5.97
C ASP A 97 8.30 -18.59 6.44
N TYR A 98 8.17 -17.27 6.60
CA TYR A 98 6.90 -16.64 6.94
C TYR A 98 5.89 -16.79 5.81
N ILE A 99 6.24 -16.44 4.57
CA ILE A 99 5.32 -16.57 3.43
C ILE A 99 4.82 -18.00 3.26
N TYR A 100 5.70 -19.01 3.34
CA TYR A 100 5.28 -20.40 3.18
C TYR A 100 4.31 -20.88 4.27
N SER A 101 4.28 -20.21 5.43
CA SER A 101 3.26 -20.48 6.47
C SER A 101 1.90 -19.85 6.16
N CYS A 102 1.82 -18.96 5.17
CA CYS A 102 0.67 -18.15 4.81
C CYS A 102 -0.02 -18.57 3.50
N ILE A 103 0.60 -19.43 2.70
CA ILE A 103 0.10 -19.93 1.40
C ILE A 103 -0.36 -21.37 1.54
#